data_AF-A0A395SYN7-F1
#
_entry.id   AF-A0A395SYN7-F1
#
_cell.length_a   1.000
_cell.length_b   1.000
_cell.length_c   1.000
_cell.angle_alpha   90.00
_cell.angle_beta   90.00
_cell.angle_gamma   90.00
#
_symmetry.space_group_name_H-M   'P 1'
#
loop_
_entity.id
_entity.type
_entity.pdbx_description
1 polymer ?
#
loop_
_entity_poly.entity_id
_entity_poly.type
_entity_poly.pdbx_seq_one_letter_code
_entity_poly.pdbx_strand_id
1 'polypeptide(L)'
;MTSTDETKTDDVPSERPRWLIEIEKNIEEQLDEFASESPYYEIVRDLLLAPQDSDSAVSDAANKFFDLYTADAEHERREPPEYMAGLKLNSIADIAFETVRDVSYTSQEHDRLLNFLVAIKNGAAEEYDTEDPKFVYHGWGLEKAAREYWNPMHVDGTDIQLAKGSEDIWTEGWINTSAFVAKLYRASLLPENGPEWLTWDFEQAFEVLTKGDINSNAGRQAQVLAVINYILIAGEVFSKDAKTTDDGRKYELNAKKWKLWASKIQEIYENVNEDARWDLKARAQKAYDKMVELYPEAFEGEKSE
;
A
#
# COMPACT_ATOMS: atom_id res chain seq x y z
N MET A 1 -39.01 38.38 -26.36
CA MET A 1 -37.84 39.24 -26.10
C MET A 1 -38.08 39.83 -24.72
N THR A 2 -37.37 39.54 -23.64
CA THR A 2 -36.00 39.04 -23.35
C THR A 2 -36.06 38.55 -21.89
N SER A 3 -35.87 37.26 -21.58
CA SER A 3 -34.65 36.59 -21.11
C SER A 3 -34.07 37.10 -19.78
N THR A 4 -34.20 36.25 -18.75
CA THR A 4 -33.23 35.91 -17.67
C THR A 4 -33.85 34.70 -16.95
N ASP A 5 -33.49 33.46 -17.29
CA ASP A 5 -32.37 32.70 -16.70
C ASP A 5 -32.25 32.88 -15.18
N GLU A 6 -33.00 32.05 -14.45
CA GLU A 6 -32.59 31.58 -13.13
C GLU A 6 -32.14 30.13 -13.31
N THR A 7 -30.85 29.98 -13.56
CA THR A 7 -30.11 28.73 -13.34
C THR A 7 -30.41 28.23 -11.95
N LYS A 8 -31.08 27.08 -11.87
CA LYS A 8 -30.99 26.21 -10.70
C LYS A 8 -29.51 25.85 -10.54
N THR A 9 -28.88 26.44 -9.54
CA THR A 9 -27.72 25.84 -8.91
C THR A 9 -28.19 24.52 -8.33
N ASP A 10 -27.95 23.44 -9.06
CA ASP A 10 -27.79 22.12 -8.45
C ASP A 10 -26.54 22.24 -7.56
N ASP A 11 -26.74 22.68 -6.31
CA ASP A 11 -25.79 22.43 -5.22
C ASP A 11 -25.76 20.92 -5.04
N VAL A 12 -24.90 20.26 -5.82
CA VAL A 12 -24.47 18.89 -5.57
C VAL A 12 -23.76 18.91 -4.22
N PRO A 13 -24.17 18.10 -3.22
CA PRO A 13 -23.44 18.01 -1.97
C PRO A 13 -22.01 17.59 -2.31
N SER A 14 -21.04 18.45 -2.01
CA SER A 14 -19.63 18.07 -1.93
C SER A 14 -19.49 17.13 -0.73
N GLU A 15 -19.89 15.86 -0.89
CA GLU A 15 -19.62 14.83 0.10
C GLU A 15 -18.10 14.69 0.21
N ARG A 16 -17.58 15.06 1.37
CA ARG A 16 -16.15 15.02 1.69
C ARG A 16 -15.64 13.59 1.53
N PRO A 17 -14.40 13.37 1.06
CA PRO A 17 -13.90 12.01 0.86
C PRO A 17 -13.81 11.25 2.19
N ARG A 18 -14.06 9.93 2.16
CA ARG A 18 -14.10 9.06 3.37
C ARG A 18 -12.86 9.20 4.23
N TRP A 19 -11.68 9.16 3.61
CA TRP A 19 -10.41 9.29 4.32
C TRP A 19 -10.32 10.60 5.13
N LEU A 20 -10.88 11.70 4.63
CA LEU A 20 -10.82 12.99 5.32
C LEU A 20 -11.76 13.01 6.54
N ILE A 21 -12.93 12.36 6.42
CA ILE A 21 -13.87 12.21 7.54
C ILE A 21 -13.24 11.39 8.66
N GLU A 22 -12.62 10.26 8.32
CA GLU A 22 -11.98 9.39 9.33
C GLU A 22 -10.76 10.06 9.98
N ILE A 23 -9.92 10.75 9.20
CA ILE A 23 -8.78 11.49 9.78
C ILE A 23 -9.24 12.57 10.75
N GLU A 24 -10.24 13.38 10.39
CA GLU A 24 -10.71 14.44 11.28
C GLU A 24 -11.41 13.92 12.52
N LYS A 25 -12.15 12.82 12.39
CA LYS A 25 -12.72 12.13 13.54
C LYS A 25 -11.63 11.65 14.50
N ASN A 26 -10.57 11.02 14.01
CA ASN A 26 -9.44 10.58 14.85
C ASN A 26 -8.72 11.76 15.51
N ILE A 27 -8.56 12.88 14.79
CA ILE A 27 -8.01 14.12 15.37
C ILE A 27 -8.86 14.55 16.56
N GLU A 28 -10.19 14.64 16.40
CA GLU A 28 -11.12 15.05 17.46
C GLU A 28 -11.14 14.09 18.65
N GLU A 29 -11.17 12.78 18.39
CA GLU A 29 -11.21 11.74 19.43
C GLU A 29 -9.92 11.73 20.28
N GLN A 30 -8.78 12.12 19.71
CA GLN A 30 -7.50 12.09 20.40
C GLN A 30 -7.07 13.42 21.04
N LEU A 31 -7.85 14.51 20.93
CA LEU A 31 -7.44 15.85 21.43
C LEU A 31 -7.07 15.88 22.92
N ASP A 32 -7.73 15.06 23.73
CA ASP A 32 -7.57 15.04 25.20
C ASP A 32 -6.75 13.84 25.71
N GLU A 33 -6.14 13.05 24.82
CA GLU A 33 -5.38 11.86 25.20
C GLU A 33 -3.94 12.19 25.62
N PHE A 34 -3.47 11.57 26.71
CA PHE A 34 -2.13 11.78 27.29
C PHE A 34 -0.97 11.37 26.34
N ALA A 35 -1.25 10.59 25.30
CA ALA A 35 -0.31 10.20 24.24
C ALA A 35 -0.98 10.37 22.86
N SER A 36 -1.53 11.56 22.62
CA SER A 36 -2.26 11.88 21.40
C SER A 36 -1.40 11.70 20.14
N GLU A 37 -1.90 10.94 19.17
CA GLU A 37 -1.37 10.85 17.81
C GLU A 37 -2.01 11.88 16.86
N SER A 38 -2.88 12.76 17.38
CA SER A 38 -3.55 13.82 16.62
C SER A 38 -2.59 14.64 15.72
N PRO A 39 -1.39 15.04 16.18
CA PRO A 39 -0.42 15.72 15.31
C PRO A 39 0.02 14.90 14.08
N TYR A 40 0.09 13.57 14.18
CA TYR A 40 0.42 12.70 13.05
C TYR A 40 -0.74 12.61 12.05
N TYR A 41 -1.98 12.55 12.54
CA TYR A 41 -3.16 12.65 11.68
C TYR A 41 -3.23 14.00 10.96
N GLU A 42 -2.88 15.10 11.62
CA GLU A 42 -2.82 16.43 11.01
C GLU A 42 -1.77 16.50 9.89
N ILE A 43 -0.58 15.90 10.09
CA ILE A 43 0.45 15.82 9.05
C ILE A 43 -0.11 15.12 7.80
N VAL A 44 -0.75 13.97 7.97
CA VAL A 44 -1.31 13.20 6.86
C VAL A 44 -2.47 13.96 6.19
N ARG A 45 -3.36 14.58 6.98
CA ARG A 45 -4.44 15.44 6.48
C ARG A 45 -3.91 16.54 5.57
N ASP A 46 -2.95 17.32 6.08
CA ASP A 46 -2.42 18.48 5.41
C ASP A 46 -1.64 18.09 4.14
N LEU A 47 -0.91 16.97 4.18
CA LEU A 47 -0.22 16.38 3.02
C LEU A 47 -1.21 16.07 1.88
N LEU A 48 -2.36 15.48 2.21
CA LEU A 48 -3.36 15.08 1.24
C LEU A 48 -4.23 16.25 0.75
N LEU A 49 -4.46 17.25 1.59
CA LEU A 49 -5.18 18.47 1.21
C LEU A 49 -4.33 19.48 0.43
N ALA A 50 -3.00 19.31 0.38
CA ALA A 50 -2.13 20.21 -0.36
C ALA A 50 -2.51 20.27 -1.86
N PRO A 51 -2.34 21.42 -2.54
CA PRO A 51 -2.61 21.56 -3.98
C PRO A 51 -1.92 20.49 -4.81
N GLN A 52 -2.56 19.98 -5.86
CA GLN A 52 -2.04 18.86 -6.67
C GLN A 52 -0.65 19.14 -7.26
N ASP A 53 -0.37 20.40 -7.59
CA ASP A 53 0.90 20.91 -8.12
C ASP A 53 1.92 21.31 -7.04
N SER A 54 1.67 20.99 -5.77
CA SER A 54 2.60 21.31 -4.69
C SER A 54 3.84 20.41 -4.71
N ASP A 55 4.97 21.00 -5.07
CA ASP A 55 6.28 20.35 -5.03
C ASP A 55 6.84 20.20 -3.59
N SER A 56 6.32 20.96 -2.63
CA SER A 56 6.82 20.96 -1.24
C SER A 56 6.00 20.12 -0.27
N ALA A 57 4.79 19.67 -0.64
CA ALA A 57 3.87 19.01 0.29
C ALA A 57 4.51 17.82 1.04
N VAL A 58 5.26 16.99 0.33
CA VAL A 58 5.95 15.82 0.91
C VAL A 58 7.09 16.24 1.84
N SER A 59 7.92 17.22 1.45
CA SER A 59 9.02 17.69 2.29
C SER A 59 8.52 18.42 3.53
N ASP A 60 7.45 19.20 3.41
CA ASP A 60 6.86 19.94 4.52
C ASP A 60 6.25 18.96 5.54
N ALA A 61 5.58 17.90 5.08
CA ALA A 61 5.07 16.83 5.94
C ALA A 61 6.22 16.07 6.66
N ALA A 62 7.29 15.72 5.94
CA ALA A 62 8.47 15.07 6.51
C ALA A 62 9.15 15.94 7.57
N ASN A 63 9.31 17.24 7.30
CA ASN A 63 9.88 18.18 8.27
C ASN A 63 9.02 18.29 9.52
N LYS A 64 7.68 18.39 9.38
CA LYS A 64 6.77 18.37 10.54
C LYS A 64 6.93 17.09 11.37
N PHE A 65 7.07 15.93 10.73
CA PHE A 65 7.33 14.67 11.44
C PHE A 65 8.65 14.71 12.22
N PHE A 66 9.73 15.19 11.61
CA PHE A 66 11.02 15.32 12.28
C PHE A 66 10.99 16.34 13.43
N ASP A 67 10.31 17.48 13.23
CA ASP A 67 10.14 18.51 14.25
C ASP A 67 9.38 17.98 15.47
N LEU A 68 8.30 17.21 15.25
CA LEU A 68 7.56 16.53 16.33
C LEU A 68 8.46 15.53 17.07
N TYR A 69 9.22 14.71 16.32
CA TYR A 69 10.18 13.82 16.93
C TYR A 69 11.18 14.61 17.78
N THR A 70 11.83 15.65 17.26
CA THR A 70 12.85 16.38 18.02
C THR A 70 12.24 17.13 19.22
N ALA A 71 11.03 17.68 19.12
CA ALA A 71 10.36 18.36 20.23
C ALA A 71 10.08 17.43 21.43
N ASP A 72 9.71 16.17 21.16
CA ASP A 72 9.48 15.17 22.22
C ASP A 72 10.78 14.74 22.93
N ALA A 73 11.96 15.08 22.39
CA ALA A 73 13.24 14.66 22.94
C ALA A 73 13.53 15.20 24.33
N GLU A 74 13.01 16.38 24.65
CA GLU A 74 13.20 17.02 25.96
C GLU A 74 12.22 16.51 27.03
N HIS A 75 11.12 15.86 26.62
CA HIS A 75 9.98 15.56 27.49
C HIS A 75 9.73 14.06 27.67
N GLU A 76 10.08 13.23 26.70
CA GLU A 76 9.94 11.77 26.78
C GLU A 76 11.23 11.11 27.27
N ARG A 77 11.11 10.10 28.15
CA ARG A 77 12.25 9.23 28.46
C ARG A 77 12.54 8.33 27.27
N ARG A 78 13.57 8.67 26.52
CA ARG A 78 14.08 7.85 25.42
C ARG A 78 15.13 6.89 25.92
N GLU A 79 14.91 5.60 25.67
CA GLU A 79 15.87 4.56 26.01
C GLU A 79 16.58 4.04 24.74
N PRO A 80 17.89 3.78 24.81
CA PRO A 80 18.60 3.10 23.73
C PRO A 80 18.03 1.68 23.51
N PRO A 81 18.21 1.11 22.31
CA PRO A 81 19.03 1.63 21.21
C PRO A 81 18.28 2.56 20.24
N GLU A 82 16.96 2.73 20.38
CA GLU A 82 16.13 3.30 19.31
C GLU A 82 15.49 4.64 19.66
N TYR A 83 15.53 5.04 20.94
CA TYR A 83 15.10 6.36 21.37
C TYR A 83 13.69 6.74 20.86
N MET A 84 12.75 5.80 20.95
CA MET A 84 11.35 5.88 20.46
C MET A 84 11.18 6.01 18.94
N ALA A 85 12.25 6.08 18.15
CA ALA A 85 12.15 6.35 16.71
C ALA A 85 11.33 5.29 15.96
N GLY A 86 11.53 4.01 16.28
CA GLY A 86 10.72 2.93 15.69
C GLY A 86 9.23 3.01 16.05
N LEU A 87 8.89 3.45 17.27
CA LEU A 87 7.50 3.64 17.69
C LEU A 87 6.84 4.81 16.97
N LYS A 88 7.53 5.97 16.86
CA LYS A 88 6.99 7.12 16.14
C LYS A 88 6.85 6.83 14.63
N LEU A 89 7.76 6.04 14.05
CA LEU A 89 7.62 5.54 12.68
C LEU A 89 6.44 4.59 12.53
N ASN A 90 6.19 3.72 13.52
CA ASN A 90 5.02 2.84 13.52
C ASN A 90 3.71 3.66 13.51
N SER A 91 3.56 4.65 14.40
CA SER A 91 2.35 5.49 14.44
C SER A 91 2.05 6.19 13.11
N ILE A 92 3.04 6.86 12.51
CA ILE A 92 2.80 7.57 11.24
C ILE A 92 2.56 6.60 10.07
N ALA A 93 3.20 5.42 10.09
CA ALA A 93 2.96 4.38 9.11
C ALA A 93 1.55 3.79 9.25
N ASP A 94 1.08 3.52 10.48
CA ASP A 94 -0.27 3.02 10.74
C ASP A 94 -1.31 3.98 10.18
N ILE A 95 -1.19 5.28 10.45
CA ILE A 95 -2.10 6.31 9.91
C ILE A 95 -2.05 6.34 8.37
N ALA A 96 -0.86 6.21 7.76
CA ALA A 96 -0.75 6.12 6.32
C ALA A 96 -1.48 4.89 5.76
N PHE A 97 -1.37 3.74 6.43
CA PHE A 97 -2.06 2.51 6.06
C PHE A 97 -3.58 2.59 6.22
N GLU A 98 -4.07 3.17 7.33
CA GLU A 98 -5.50 3.44 7.53
C GLU A 98 -6.05 4.32 6.41
N THR A 99 -5.29 5.34 6.05
CA THR A 99 -5.68 6.33 5.06
C THR A 99 -5.71 5.73 3.65
N VAL A 100 -4.69 4.96 3.24
CA VAL A 100 -4.67 4.36 1.89
C VAL A 100 -5.81 3.40 1.64
N ARG A 101 -6.41 2.79 2.67
CA ARG A 101 -7.60 1.95 2.51
C ARG A 101 -8.70 2.69 1.74
N ASP A 102 -8.88 3.98 2.03
CA ASP A 102 -9.93 4.83 1.46
C ASP A 102 -9.43 5.77 0.36
N VAL A 103 -8.19 5.60 -0.10
CA VAL A 103 -7.56 6.39 -1.17
C VAL A 103 -7.20 5.47 -2.34
N SER A 104 -7.72 5.78 -3.53
CA SER A 104 -7.45 4.98 -4.74
C SER A 104 -5.96 4.83 -5.02
N TYR A 105 -5.46 3.61 -5.22
CA TYR A 105 -4.03 3.36 -5.48
C TYR A 105 -3.48 3.99 -6.77
N THR A 106 -4.32 4.44 -7.68
CA THR A 106 -3.92 5.17 -8.89
C THR A 106 -3.93 6.69 -8.71
N SER A 107 -4.33 7.19 -7.54
CA SER A 107 -4.40 8.62 -7.24
C SER A 107 -3.05 9.18 -6.80
N GLN A 108 -2.90 10.50 -6.93
CA GLN A 108 -1.72 11.21 -6.47
C GLN A 108 -1.63 11.22 -4.94
N GLU A 109 -2.76 11.24 -4.24
CA GLU A 109 -2.86 11.16 -2.78
C GLU A 109 -2.21 9.87 -2.25
N HIS A 110 -2.46 8.73 -2.91
CA HIS A 110 -1.82 7.46 -2.56
C HIS A 110 -0.30 7.50 -2.77
N ASP A 111 0.15 8.11 -3.87
CA ASP A 111 1.58 8.31 -4.14
C ASP A 111 2.24 9.30 -3.16
N ARG A 112 1.50 10.30 -2.66
CA ARG A 112 2.00 11.22 -1.62
C ARG A 112 2.28 10.50 -0.31
N LEU A 113 1.40 9.60 0.11
CA LEU A 113 1.60 8.78 1.32
C LEU A 113 2.86 7.91 1.18
N LEU A 114 3.07 7.30 0.01
CA LEU A 114 4.30 6.57 -0.28
C LEU A 114 5.51 7.48 -0.17
N ASN A 115 5.49 8.59 -0.91
CA ASN A 115 6.64 9.50 -1.02
C ASN A 115 6.97 10.15 0.33
N PHE A 116 5.98 10.35 1.19
CA PHE A 116 6.17 10.79 2.56
C PHE A 116 6.95 9.78 3.40
N LEU A 117 6.59 8.49 3.38
CA LEU A 117 7.36 7.45 4.07
C LEU A 117 8.77 7.29 3.49
N VAL A 118 8.93 7.45 2.17
CA VAL A 118 10.26 7.49 1.52
C VAL A 118 11.07 8.70 2.00
N ALA A 119 10.45 9.88 2.12
CA ALA A 119 11.11 11.09 2.59
C ALA A 119 11.57 10.97 4.05
N ILE A 120 10.77 10.33 4.92
CA ILE A 120 11.16 10.02 6.30
C ILE A 120 12.41 9.14 6.32
N LYS A 121 12.44 8.06 5.54
CA LYS A 121 13.60 7.17 5.45
C LYS A 121 14.85 7.89 4.96
N ASN A 122 14.72 8.69 3.90
CA ASN A 122 15.85 9.39 3.28
C ASN A 122 16.35 10.58 4.11
N GLY A 123 15.50 11.19 4.93
CA GLY A 123 15.84 12.31 5.81
C GLY A 123 16.35 11.90 7.19
N ALA A 124 16.30 10.61 7.53
CA ALA A 124 16.76 10.12 8.83
C ALA A 124 18.29 10.26 9.01
N ALA A 125 18.72 10.49 10.24
CA ALA A 125 20.12 10.48 10.62
C ALA A 125 20.68 9.04 10.62
N GLU A 126 22.00 8.92 10.41
CA GLU A 126 22.71 7.63 10.47
C GLU A 126 22.77 7.08 11.91
N GLU A 127 22.95 7.96 12.89
CA GLU A 127 23.03 7.62 14.31
C GLU A 127 22.35 8.67 15.19
N TYR A 128 22.01 8.26 16.41
CA TYR A 128 21.36 9.13 17.38
C TYR A 128 22.39 9.96 18.14
N ASP A 129 22.22 11.28 18.17
CA ASP A 129 23.02 12.21 18.96
C ASP A 129 22.21 12.72 20.17
N THR A 130 22.77 12.62 21.37
CA THR A 130 22.13 13.10 22.60
C THR A 130 22.18 14.63 22.76
N GLU A 131 23.13 15.31 22.10
CA GLU A 131 23.27 16.77 22.13
C GLU A 131 22.43 17.47 21.05
N ASP A 132 22.20 16.79 19.92
CA ASP A 132 21.37 17.25 18.79
C ASP A 132 20.41 16.12 18.34
N PRO A 133 19.33 15.85 19.10
CA PRO A 133 18.48 14.69 18.87
C PRO A 133 17.73 14.76 17.54
N LYS A 134 18.11 13.85 16.64
CA LYS A 134 17.50 13.65 15.32
C LYS A 134 16.89 12.26 15.20
N PHE A 135 15.89 12.16 14.34
CA PHE A 135 15.24 10.89 14.03
C PHE A 135 16.21 9.94 13.32
N VAL A 136 16.31 8.71 13.81
CA VAL A 136 17.06 7.60 13.18
C VAL A 136 16.06 6.58 12.65
N TYR A 137 16.31 6.04 11.46
CA TYR A 137 15.38 5.11 10.83
C TYR A 137 15.49 3.70 11.40
N HIS A 138 14.46 3.23 12.09
CA HIS A 138 14.32 1.84 12.56
C HIS A 138 13.22 1.12 11.76
N GLY A 139 13.63 0.30 10.78
CA GLY A 139 12.72 -0.31 9.80
C GLY A 139 11.57 -1.12 10.39
N TRP A 140 11.76 -1.73 11.56
CA TRP A 140 10.71 -2.53 12.21
C TRP A 140 9.42 -1.74 12.45
N GLY A 141 9.49 -0.41 12.66
CA GLY A 141 8.31 0.43 12.90
C GLY A 141 7.35 0.41 11.72
N LEU A 142 7.90 0.58 10.52
CA LEU A 142 7.14 0.47 9.27
C LEU A 142 6.71 -0.98 8.99
N GLU A 143 7.60 -1.96 9.22
CA GLU A 143 7.30 -3.37 8.97
C GLU A 143 6.17 -3.89 9.85
N LYS A 144 6.12 -3.45 11.11
CA LYS A 144 5.05 -3.76 12.06
C LYS A 144 3.72 -3.24 11.53
N ALA A 145 3.64 -1.96 11.18
CA ALA A 145 2.46 -1.35 10.58
C ALA A 145 2.04 -2.13 9.32
N ALA A 146 2.95 -2.29 8.36
CA ALA A 146 2.66 -2.96 7.11
C ALA A 146 2.14 -4.39 7.31
N ARG A 147 2.67 -5.13 8.29
CA ARG A 147 2.19 -6.46 8.65
C ARG A 147 0.78 -6.43 9.26
N GLU A 148 0.48 -5.47 10.12
CA GLU A 148 -0.83 -5.33 10.76
C GLU A 148 -1.94 -5.03 9.74
N TYR A 149 -1.63 -4.34 8.64
CA TYR A 149 -2.56 -4.07 7.56
C TYR A 149 -2.55 -5.12 6.44
N TRP A 150 -1.42 -5.76 6.18
CA TRP A 150 -1.35 -6.88 5.24
C TRP A 150 -2.05 -8.13 5.78
N ASN A 151 -1.85 -8.48 7.06
CA ASN A 151 -2.47 -9.67 7.67
C ASN A 151 -4.00 -9.80 7.47
N PRO A 152 -4.83 -8.77 7.75
CA PRO A 152 -6.27 -8.86 7.53
C PRO A 152 -6.66 -8.81 6.04
N MET A 153 -5.79 -8.28 5.18
CA MET A 153 -6.06 -7.96 3.77
C MET A 153 -5.27 -8.85 2.78
N HIS A 154 -4.59 -9.91 3.23
CA HIS A 154 -3.92 -10.86 2.34
C HIS A 154 -4.93 -11.87 1.76
N VAL A 155 -4.57 -12.59 0.69
CA VAL A 155 -5.52 -13.33 -0.17
C VAL A 155 -6.44 -14.31 0.55
N ASP A 156 -5.99 -14.94 1.63
CA ASP A 156 -6.75 -15.82 2.52
C ASP A 156 -7.17 -15.20 3.87
N GLY A 157 -6.98 -13.89 4.04
CA GLY A 157 -7.32 -13.14 5.25
C GLY A 157 -8.83 -13.14 5.52
N THR A 158 -9.21 -13.36 6.78
CA THR A 158 -10.59 -13.25 7.26
C THR A 158 -10.67 -12.19 8.35
N ASP A 159 -10.75 -10.92 7.98
CA ASP A 159 -11.07 -9.91 8.98
C ASP A 159 -12.58 -9.85 9.24
N ILE A 160 -12.95 -9.88 10.52
CA ILE A 160 -14.31 -9.61 11.00
C ILE A 160 -14.74 -8.17 10.63
N GLN A 161 -13.79 -7.24 10.43
CA GLN A 161 -14.03 -5.88 9.94
C GLN A 161 -14.45 -5.86 8.46
N LEU A 162 -13.85 -6.71 7.59
CA LEU A 162 -14.27 -6.86 6.19
C LEU A 162 -15.75 -7.30 6.10
N ALA A 163 -16.24 -8.04 7.11
CA ALA A 163 -17.63 -8.49 7.19
C ALA A 163 -18.63 -7.43 7.68
N LYS A 164 -18.18 -6.24 8.11
CA LYS A 164 -19.06 -5.14 8.58
C LYS A 164 -19.33 -4.07 7.52
N GLY A 165 -18.48 -3.96 6.50
CA GLY A 165 -18.63 -3.02 5.39
C GLY A 165 -19.43 -3.59 4.21
N SER A 166 -19.86 -2.72 3.29
CA SER A 166 -20.39 -3.16 1.99
C SER A 166 -19.29 -3.83 1.15
N GLU A 167 -19.67 -4.69 0.19
CA GLU A 167 -18.73 -5.42 -0.67
C GLU A 167 -17.72 -4.50 -1.37
N ASP A 168 -18.20 -3.36 -1.84
CA ASP A 168 -17.38 -2.38 -2.56
C ASP A 168 -16.32 -1.74 -1.64
N ILE A 169 -16.68 -1.41 -0.40
CA ILE A 169 -15.75 -0.76 0.56
C ILE A 169 -14.58 -1.69 0.88
N TRP A 170 -14.87 -2.95 1.18
CA TRP A 170 -13.84 -3.87 1.65
C TRP A 170 -12.95 -4.36 0.50
N THR A 171 -13.51 -4.54 -0.71
CA THR A 171 -12.73 -4.89 -1.91
C THR A 171 -11.83 -3.75 -2.37
N GLU A 172 -12.29 -2.49 -2.32
CA GLU A 172 -11.44 -1.31 -2.58
C GLU A 172 -10.32 -1.18 -1.55
N GLY A 173 -10.66 -1.28 -0.27
CA GLY A 173 -9.70 -1.19 0.83
C GLY A 173 -8.58 -2.22 0.72
N TRP A 174 -8.94 -3.44 0.33
CA TRP A 174 -7.98 -4.47 -0.01
C TRP A 174 -7.06 -4.03 -1.15
N ILE A 175 -7.61 -3.74 -2.33
CA ILE A 175 -6.82 -3.42 -3.53
C ILE A 175 -5.86 -2.25 -3.26
N ASN A 176 -6.32 -1.23 -2.54
CA ASN A 176 -5.52 -0.07 -2.20
C ASN A 176 -4.39 -0.40 -1.21
N THR A 177 -4.66 -1.23 -0.20
CA THR A 177 -3.68 -1.65 0.80
C THR A 177 -2.61 -2.54 0.18
N SER A 178 -3.00 -3.57 -0.60
CA SER A 178 -2.07 -4.41 -1.35
C SER A 178 -1.20 -3.58 -2.29
N ALA A 179 -1.80 -2.66 -3.05
CA ALA A 179 -1.03 -1.78 -3.92
C ALA A 179 -0.01 -0.92 -3.13
N PHE A 180 -0.34 -0.48 -1.92
CA PHE A 180 0.58 0.25 -1.05
C PHE A 180 1.76 -0.61 -0.59
N VAL A 181 1.51 -1.85 -0.16
CA VAL A 181 2.57 -2.82 0.17
C VAL A 181 3.53 -3.02 -1.01
N ALA A 182 3.00 -3.21 -2.22
CA ALA A 182 3.82 -3.35 -3.43
C ALA A 182 4.63 -2.08 -3.74
N LYS A 183 4.05 -0.89 -3.56
CA LYS A 183 4.75 0.38 -3.73
C LYS A 183 5.89 0.55 -2.71
N LEU A 184 5.67 0.18 -1.45
CA LEU A 184 6.68 0.20 -0.39
C LEU A 184 7.82 -0.78 -0.67
N TYR A 185 7.50 -2.01 -1.08
CA TYR A 185 8.49 -2.99 -1.49
C TYR A 185 9.32 -2.49 -2.69
N ARG A 186 8.67 -1.94 -3.73
CA ARG A 186 9.35 -1.31 -4.87
C ARG A 186 10.29 -0.18 -4.46
N ALA A 187 9.91 0.60 -3.45
CA ALA A 187 10.71 1.69 -2.90
C ALA A 187 11.81 1.21 -1.92
N SER A 188 12.01 -0.11 -1.77
CA SER A 188 12.97 -0.71 -0.84
C SER A 188 12.70 -0.37 0.62
N LEU A 189 11.44 -0.10 0.97
CA LEU A 189 10.99 0.11 2.36
C LEU A 189 10.61 -1.21 3.04
N LEU A 190 10.33 -2.27 2.28
CA LEU A 190 10.05 -3.63 2.78
C LEU A 190 10.96 -4.67 2.08
N PRO A 191 12.29 -4.59 2.21
CA PRO A 191 13.21 -5.43 1.42
C PRO A 191 13.11 -6.92 1.75
N GLU A 192 12.89 -7.28 3.01
CA GLU A 192 12.80 -8.69 3.45
C GLU A 192 11.36 -9.20 3.38
N ASN A 193 10.43 -8.43 3.94
CA ASN A 193 9.01 -8.80 4.04
C ASN A 193 8.25 -8.71 2.71
N GLY A 194 8.58 -7.73 1.86
CA GLY A 194 7.91 -7.51 0.58
C GLY A 194 7.87 -8.73 -0.33
N PRO A 195 9.02 -9.36 -0.69
CA PRO A 195 9.01 -10.53 -1.54
C PRO A 195 8.33 -11.74 -0.88
N GLU A 196 8.43 -11.91 0.45
CA GLU A 196 7.73 -12.97 1.19
C GLU A 196 6.21 -12.82 1.05
N TRP A 197 5.68 -11.64 1.36
CA TRP A 197 4.24 -11.38 1.38
C TRP A 197 3.61 -11.41 -0.01
N LEU A 198 4.28 -10.83 -1.00
CA LEU A 198 3.84 -10.91 -2.39
C LEU A 198 3.78 -12.37 -2.86
N THR A 199 4.82 -13.17 -2.56
CA THR A 199 4.85 -14.59 -2.91
C THR A 199 3.71 -15.37 -2.26
N TRP A 200 3.47 -15.16 -0.97
CA TRP A 200 2.34 -15.77 -0.26
C TRP A 200 1.02 -15.50 -0.96
N ASP A 201 0.74 -14.22 -1.27
CA ASP A 201 -0.50 -13.82 -1.92
C ASP A 201 -0.66 -14.45 -3.32
N PHE A 202 0.43 -14.60 -4.09
CA PHE A 202 0.40 -15.33 -5.36
C PHE A 202 0.02 -16.80 -5.17
N GLU A 203 0.65 -17.49 -4.22
CA GLU A 203 0.34 -18.90 -3.92
C GLU A 203 -1.12 -19.05 -3.47
N GLN A 204 -1.59 -18.17 -2.59
CA GLN A 204 -2.96 -18.20 -2.11
C GLN A 204 -3.96 -17.90 -3.24
N ALA A 205 -3.69 -16.89 -4.08
CA ALA A 205 -4.59 -16.51 -5.17
C ALA A 205 -4.71 -17.59 -6.24
N PHE A 206 -3.60 -18.21 -6.64
CA PHE A 206 -3.56 -19.06 -7.83
C PHE A 206 -3.44 -20.55 -7.56
N GLU A 207 -2.99 -20.96 -6.37
CA GLU A 207 -2.75 -22.37 -6.05
C GLU A 207 -3.69 -22.91 -4.96
N VAL A 208 -4.09 -22.07 -3.99
CA VAL A 208 -4.90 -22.52 -2.85
C VAL A 208 -6.38 -22.13 -2.99
N LEU A 209 -6.69 -20.84 -3.15
CA LEU A 209 -8.05 -20.35 -3.18
C LEU A 209 -8.66 -20.50 -4.58
N THR A 210 -9.48 -21.53 -4.75
CA THR A 210 -10.20 -21.83 -5.99
C THR A 210 -11.71 -21.55 -5.89
N LYS A 211 -12.16 -20.97 -4.78
CA LYS A 211 -13.57 -20.67 -4.53
C LYS A 211 -13.95 -19.30 -5.09
N GLY A 212 -15.20 -19.19 -5.55
CA GLY A 212 -15.76 -17.98 -6.15
C GLY A 212 -15.55 -17.96 -7.66
N ASP A 213 -16.63 -17.70 -8.39
CA ASP A 213 -16.56 -17.52 -9.84
C ASP A 213 -15.96 -16.15 -10.17
N ILE A 214 -14.84 -16.15 -10.90
CA ILE A 214 -14.11 -14.93 -11.27
C ILE A 214 -14.97 -13.95 -12.11
N ASN A 215 -16.04 -14.43 -12.77
CA ASN A 215 -16.91 -13.58 -13.57
C ASN A 215 -18.00 -12.85 -12.75
N SER A 216 -18.30 -13.31 -11.54
CA SER A 216 -19.45 -12.81 -10.77
C SER A 216 -19.13 -12.45 -9.32
N ASN A 217 -18.06 -12.99 -8.74
CA ASN A 217 -17.68 -12.75 -7.35
C ASN A 217 -16.68 -11.58 -7.24
N ALA A 218 -17.13 -10.45 -6.71
CA ALA A 218 -16.30 -9.24 -6.60
C ALA A 218 -15.09 -9.45 -5.68
N GLY A 219 -15.26 -10.21 -4.59
CA GLY A 219 -14.17 -10.58 -3.69
C GLY A 219 -13.06 -11.34 -4.41
N ARG A 220 -13.42 -12.33 -5.22
CA ARG A 220 -12.48 -13.11 -6.00
C ARG A 220 -11.79 -12.25 -7.07
N GLN A 221 -12.53 -11.33 -7.71
CA GLN A 221 -11.95 -10.36 -8.65
C GLN A 221 -10.93 -9.46 -7.95
N ALA A 222 -11.23 -8.96 -6.74
CA ALA A 222 -10.34 -8.11 -5.96
C ALA A 222 -9.06 -8.83 -5.53
N GLN A 223 -9.17 -10.07 -5.03
CA GLN A 223 -8.02 -10.91 -4.66
C GLN A 223 -7.06 -11.13 -5.84
N VAL A 224 -7.61 -11.50 -6.99
CA VAL A 224 -6.83 -11.72 -8.21
C VAL A 224 -6.23 -10.41 -8.72
N LEU A 225 -6.98 -9.31 -8.64
CA LEU A 225 -6.49 -8.00 -9.04
C LEU A 225 -5.33 -7.51 -8.15
N ALA A 226 -5.36 -7.80 -6.85
CA ALA A 226 -4.29 -7.44 -5.93
C ALA A 226 -2.94 -8.04 -6.37
N VAL A 227 -2.91 -9.35 -6.68
CA VAL A 227 -1.68 -10.01 -7.17
C VAL A 227 -1.27 -9.54 -8.57
N ILE A 228 -2.23 -9.25 -9.46
CA ILE A 228 -1.95 -8.62 -10.75
C ILE A 228 -1.27 -7.25 -10.56
N ASN A 229 -1.78 -6.45 -9.62
CA ASN A 229 -1.20 -5.15 -9.30
C ASN A 229 0.21 -5.27 -8.73
N TYR A 230 0.56 -6.35 -8.02
CA TYR A 230 1.95 -6.59 -7.60
C TYR A 230 2.92 -6.64 -8.78
N ILE A 231 2.57 -7.32 -9.88
CA ILE A 231 3.39 -7.31 -11.10
C ILE A 231 3.43 -5.91 -11.72
N LEU A 232 2.27 -5.26 -11.85
CA LEU A 232 2.18 -3.96 -12.52
C LEU A 232 3.01 -2.90 -11.78
N ILE A 233 2.96 -2.90 -10.45
CA ILE A 233 3.64 -1.94 -9.58
C ILE A 233 5.09 -2.33 -9.33
N ALA A 234 5.33 -3.54 -8.80
CA ALA A 234 6.62 -3.97 -8.26
C ALA A 234 7.31 -5.06 -9.09
N GLY A 235 6.77 -5.44 -10.25
CA GLY A 235 7.26 -6.57 -11.03
C GLY A 235 8.76 -6.52 -11.35
N GLU A 236 9.33 -5.34 -11.58
CA GLU A 236 10.76 -5.18 -11.86
C GLU A 236 11.64 -5.68 -10.70
N VAL A 237 11.36 -5.24 -9.47
CA VAL A 237 12.10 -5.70 -8.29
C VAL A 237 11.77 -7.16 -7.96
N PHE A 238 10.50 -7.54 -8.10
CA PHE A 238 10.04 -8.91 -7.81
C PHE A 238 10.65 -9.95 -8.76
N SER A 239 10.84 -9.60 -10.03
CA SER A 239 11.51 -10.45 -11.01
C SER A 239 12.99 -10.67 -10.70
N LYS A 240 13.68 -9.66 -10.14
CA LYS A 240 15.07 -9.80 -9.69
C LYS A 240 15.15 -10.79 -8.54
N ASP A 241 14.20 -10.73 -7.61
CA ASP A 241 14.13 -11.69 -6.52
C ASP A 241 13.84 -13.10 -7.04
N ALA A 242 12.94 -13.27 -8.02
CA ALA A 242 12.67 -14.56 -8.66
C ALA A 242 13.84 -15.14 -9.48
N LYS A 243 14.77 -14.30 -9.92
CA LYS A 243 16.01 -14.71 -10.60
C LYS A 243 17.13 -15.05 -9.64
N THR A 244 17.00 -14.66 -8.38
CA THR A 244 18.02 -14.91 -7.36
C THR A 244 17.73 -16.25 -6.69
N THR A 245 18.70 -17.18 -6.72
CA THR A 245 18.67 -18.41 -5.93
C THR A 245 19.01 -18.08 -4.48
N ASP A 246 17.99 -18.15 -3.62
CA ASP A 246 18.15 -18.01 -2.17
C ASP A 246 17.46 -19.20 -1.47
N ASP A 247 18.29 -20.12 -0.97
CA ASP A 247 17.86 -21.35 -0.29
C ASP A 247 17.27 -21.08 1.11
N GLY A 248 17.28 -19.83 1.59
CA GLY A 248 16.73 -19.42 2.89
C GLY A 248 15.28 -18.94 2.86
N ARG A 249 14.65 -18.83 1.69
CA ARG A 249 13.28 -18.29 1.58
C ARG A 249 12.24 -19.26 2.11
N LYS A 250 11.25 -18.72 2.81
CA LYS A 250 10.10 -19.48 3.32
C LYS A 250 9.17 -19.99 2.22
N TYR A 251 9.04 -19.23 1.13
CA TYR A 251 8.21 -19.57 -0.02
C TYR A 251 9.02 -19.67 -1.30
N GLU A 252 8.60 -20.55 -2.19
CA GLU A 252 9.26 -20.74 -3.47
C GLU A 252 8.98 -19.57 -4.41
N LEU A 253 10.02 -18.79 -4.72
CA LEU A 253 9.98 -17.75 -5.74
C LEU A 253 11.10 -18.02 -6.75
N ASN A 254 10.75 -18.66 -7.86
CA ASN A 254 11.68 -19.14 -8.89
C ASN A 254 11.01 -19.12 -10.29
N ALA A 255 11.77 -19.48 -11.33
CA ALA A 255 11.29 -19.53 -12.71
C ALA A 255 10.02 -20.39 -12.90
N LYS A 256 9.93 -21.54 -12.21
CA LYS A 256 8.77 -22.44 -12.31
C LYS A 256 7.51 -21.79 -11.75
N LYS A 257 7.60 -21.16 -10.57
CA LYS A 257 6.50 -20.41 -9.95
C LYS A 257 6.11 -19.19 -10.79
N TRP A 258 7.09 -18.44 -11.28
CA TRP A 258 6.86 -17.31 -12.17
C TRP A 258 6.06 -17.71 -13.43
N LYS A 259 6.47 -18.78 -14.10
CA LYS A 259 5.77 -19.32 -15.28
C LYS A 259 4.35 -19.79 -14.94
N LEU A 260 4.18 -20.48 -13.80
CA LEU A 260 2.87 -20.95 -13.35
C LEU A 260 1.90 -19.78 -13.13
N TRP A 261 2.32 -18.76 -12.38
CA TRP A 261 1.47 -17.61 -12.09
C TRP A 261 1.17 -16.79 -13.34
N ALA A 262 2.14 -16.63 -14.25
CA ALA A 262 1.88 -16.01 -15.55
C ALA A 262 0.81 -16.78 -16.34
N SER A 263 0.88 -18.12 -16.39
CA SER A 263 -0.17 -18.94 -17.02
C SER A 263 -1.53 -18.75 -16.36
N LYS A 264 -1.59 -18.55 -15.04
CA LYS A 264 -2.84 -18.32 -14.32
C LYS A 264 -3.44 -16.95 -14.64
N ILE A 265 -2.59 -15.92 -14.72
CA ILE A 265 -3.02 -14.58 -15.17
C ILE A 265 -3.49 -14.63 -16.63
N GLN A 266 -2.84 -15.44 -17.47
CA GLN A 266 -3.28 -15.67 -18.85
C GLN A 266 -4.69 -16.26 -18.90
N GLU A 267 -4.94 -17.33 -18.16
CA GLU A 267 -6.27 -17.94 -18.05
C GLU A 267 -7.32 -16.90 -17.62
N ILE A 268 -6.98 -15.96 -16.73
CA ILE A 268 -7.90 -14.90 -16.29
C ILE A 268 -8.25 -13.97 -17.43
N TYR A 269 -7.28 -13.36 -18.12
CA TYR A 269 -7.63 -12.40 -19.18
C TYR A 269 -8.30 -13.06 -20.39
N GLU A 270 -8.07 -14.35 -20.63
CA GLU A 270 -8.73 -15.08 -21.72
C GLU A 270 -10.20 -15.40 -21.42
N ASN A 271 -10.55 -15.62 -20.14
CA ASN A 271 -11.85 -16.16 -19.76
C ASN A 271 -12.74 -15.19 -18.97
N VAL A 272 -12.20 -14.08 -18.46
CA VAL A 272 -12.99 -13.08 -17.75
C VAL A 272 -13.79 -12.20 -18.73
N ASN A 273 -15.01 -11.84 -18.34
CA ASN A 273 -15.86 -10.95 -19.11
C ASN A 273 -15.26 -9.54 -19.26
N GLU A 274 -15.61 -8.85 -20.35
CA GLU A 274 -15.17 -7.46 -20.62
C GLU A 274 -15.68 -6.46 -19.58
N ASP A 275 -16.81 -6.75 -18.92
CA ASP A 275 -17.43 -5.91 -17.90
C ASP A 275 -16.97 -6.23 -16.46
N ALA A 276 -15.94 -7.07 -16.31
CA ALA A 276 -15.35 -7.37 -15.01
C ALA A 276 -14.87 -6.09 -14.30
N ARG A 277 -15.02 -6.05 -12.98
CA ARG A 277 -14.74 -4.86 -12.18
C ARG A 277 -13.28 -4.43 -12.32
N TRP A 278 -13.06 -3.12 -12.17
CA TRP A 278 -11.74 -2.48 -12.12
C TRP A 278 -10.82 -2.77 -13.33
N ASP A 279 -11.42 -3.03 -14.49
CA ASP A 279 -10.67 -3.33 -15.73
C ASP A 279 -9.76 -4.56 -15.57
N LEU A 280 -10.25 -5.57 -14.84
CA LEU A 280 -9.48 -6.78 -14.50
C LEU A 280 -8.91 -7.46 -15.75
N LYS A 281 -9.67 -7.53 -16.84
CA LYS A 281 -9.24 -8.17 -18.08
C LYS A 281 -8.00 -7.51 -18.68
N ALA A 282 -8.05 -6.21 -18.94
CA ALA A 282 -6.94 -5.50 -19.57
C ALA A 282 -5.72 -5.44 -18.65
N ARG A 283 -5.94 -5.34 -17.33
CA ARG A 283 -4.85 -5.37 -16.34
C ARG A 283 -4.19 -6.73 -16.26
N ALA A 284 -4.95 -7.81 -16.30
CA ALA A 284 -4.42 -9.17 -16.35
C ALA A 284 -3.58 -9.39 -17.61
N GLN A 285 -4.06 -8.95 -18.78
CA GLN A 285 -3.28 -9.00 -20.02
C GLN A 285 -1.95 -8.24 -19.88
N LYS A 286 -2.00 -6.99 -19.41
CA LYS A 286 -0.80 -6.17 -19.20
C LYS A 286 0.19 -6.79 -18.21
N ALA A 287 -0.32 -7.42 -17.15
CA ALA A 287 0.53 -8.10 -16.17
C ALA A 287 1.18 -9.35 -16.75
N TYR A 288 0.44 -10.16 -17.52
CA TYR A 288 1.00 -11.30 -18.24
C TYR A 288 2.14 -10.88 -19.16
N ASP A 289 1.89 -9.89 -20.03
CA ASP A 289 2.90 -9.38 -20.97
C ASP A 289 4.16 -8.92 -20.22
N LYS A 290 3.98 -8.18 -19.11
CA LYS A 290 5.07 -7.72 -18.24
C LYS A 290 5.81 -8.88 -17.56
N MET A 291 5.12 -9.95 -17.13
CA MET A 291 5.79 -11.13 -16.55
C MET A 291 6.68 -11.84 -17.57
N VAL A 292 6.20 -11.98 -18.81
CA VAL A 292 6.98 -12.57 -19.91
C VAL A 292 8.19 -11.70 -20.26
N GLU A 293 8.01 -10.38 -20.33
CA GLU A 293 9.08 -9.42 -20.60
C GLU A 293 10.18 -9.43 -19.52
N LEU A 294 9.79 -9.50 -18.25
CA LEU A 294 10.72 -9.38 -17.13
C LEU A 294 11.55 -10.64 -16.87
N TYR A 295 11.03 -11.83 -17.20
CA TYR A 295 11.74 -13.10 -17.00
C TYR A 295 11.52 -14.07 -18.18
N PRO A 296 11.96 -13.71 -19.40
CA PRO A 296 11.71 -14.50 -20.60
C PRO A 296 12.30 -15.91 -20.51
N GLU A 297 13.43 -16.08 -19.83
CA GLU A 297 14.12 -17.36 -19.65
C GLU A 297 13.25 -18.39 -18.90
N ALA A 298 12.33 -17.94 -18.04
CA ALA A 298 11.37 -18.84 -17.37
C ALA A 298 10.37 -19.49 -18.34
N PHE A 299 10.17 -18.90 -19.53
CA PHE A 299 9.21 -19.35 -20.54
C PHE A 299 9.88 -20.14 -21.67
N GLU A 300 11.19 -20.02 -21.83
CA GLU A 300 11.97 -20.87 -22.71
C GLU A 300 11.91 -22.32 -22.18
N GLY A 301 11.28 -23.22 -22.94
CA GLY A 301 11.17 -24.62 -22.54
C GLY A 301 12.55 -25.28 -22.45
N GLU A 302 12.74 -26.11 -21.42
CA GLU A 302 13.72 -27.19 -21.43
C GLU A 302 13.65 -27.88 -22.79
N LYS A 303 14.67 -27.69 -23.63
CA LYS A 303 14.85 -28.55 -24.80
C LYS A 303 15.01 -29.95 -24.25
N SER A 304 13.96 -30.74 -24.38
CA SER A 304 13.93 -32.18 -24.10
C SER A 304 15.20 -32.84 -24.64
N GLU A 305 16.01 -33.36 -23.73
CA GLU A 305 16.92 -34.48 -24.02
C GLU A 305 16.13 -35.79 -24.12
#